data_AF-A0A4D4M8N2-F1
#
_entry.id   AF-A0A4D4M8N2-F1
#
_cell.length_a   1.000
_cell.length_b   1.000
_cell.length_c   1.000
_cell.angle_alpha   90.00
_cell.angle_beta   90.00
_cell.angle_gamma   90.00
#
_symmetry.space_group_name_H-M   'P 1'
#
loop_
_entity.id
_entity.type
_entity.pdbx_description
1 polymer ?
#
loop_
_entity_poly.entity_id
_entity_poly.type
_entity_poly.pdbx_seq_one_letter_code
_entity_poly.pdbx_strand_id
1 'polypeptide(L)'
;MQYPTPASLLKADVDPGKPPILHIDIPDDASTWAAEHHHALRTLVTEHGAALIRGLHLRDADQAGTVLHRLAPALMTDKEAFAPRRTYTPGVYSSSAWPQNQPMCMHHELSYTRRPPGLMLFACLTAPTTGGATAIADAPRFWRHCPPSSSTASNGKAGCSPAHTTTRSAPPTPRPSAPTTGPPSRTTAARTPSNSSGKPTAACAPASTAPP
;
A
#
# COMPACT_ATOMS: atom_id res chain seq x y z
N MET A 1 -17.38 30.78 -10.66
CA MET A 1 -16.18 30.36 -11.41
C MET A 1 -15.74 29.03 -10.86
N GLN A 2 -15.72 27.99 -11.69
CA GLN A 2 -15.32 26.65 -11.28
C GLN A 2 -13.80 26.54 -11.46
N TYR A 3 -13.06 26.55 -10.35
CA TYR A 3 -11.62 26.33 -10.41
C TYR A 3 -11.37 24.86 -10.78
N PRO A 4 -10.39 24.58 -11.66
CA PRO A 4 -10.06 23.21 -12.00
C PRO A 4 -9.58 22.48 -10.74
N THR A 5 -10.12 21.30 -10.49
CA THR A 5 -9.69 20.44 -9.38
C THR A 5 -8.29 19.87 -9.67
N PRO A 6 -7.51 19.51 -8.63
CA PRO A 6 -6.22 18.84 -8.81
C PRO A 6 -6.31 17.60 -9.70
N ALA A 7 -7.37 16.80 -9.54
CA ALA A 7 -7.62 15.63 -10.38
C ALA A 7 -7.82 15.99 -11.86
N SER A 8 -8.51 17.09 -12.15
CA SER A 8 -8.72 17.58 -13.52
C SER A 8 -7.41 18.11 -14.14
N LEU A 9 -6.62 18.86 -13.36
CA LEU A 9 -5.30 19.35 -13.80
C LEU A 9 -4.34 18.20 -14.13
N LEU A 10 -4.40 17.13 -13.34
CA LEU A 10 -3.58 15.94 -13.54
C LEU A 10 -4.21 14.96 -14.55
N LYS A 11 -5.43 15.17 -15.03
CA LYS A 11 -6.18 14.20 -15.85
C LYS A 11 -6.25 12.81 -15.19
N ALA A 12 -6.47 12.79 -13.87
CA ALA A 12 -6.59 11.56 -13.11
C ALA A 12 -7.99 10.92 -13.31
N ASP A 13 -8.02 9.61 -13.47
CA ASP A 13 -9.24 8.82 -13.52
C ASP A 13 -9.81 8.70 -12.10
N VAL A 14 -10.98 9.30 -11.86
CA VAL A 14 -11.65 9.30 -10.56
C VAL A 14 -12.91 8.46 -10.61
N ASP A 15 -12.94 7.39 -9.81
CA ASP A 15 -14.11 6.54 -9.59
C ASP A 15 -14.55 6.64 -8.12
N PRO A 16 -15.83 6.94 -7.82
CA PRO A 16 -16.34 6.99 -6.46
C PRO A 16 -15.95 5.77 -5.62
N GLY A 17 -15.25 6.01 -4.51
CA GLY A 17 -14.85 4.94 -3.62
C GLY A 17 -13.63 4.15 -4.07
N LYS A 18 -12.87 4.63 -5.07
CA LYS A 18 -11.51 4.16 -5.39
C LYS A 18 -10.49 5.31 -5.32
N PRO A 19 -9.21 5.03 -5.04
CA PRO A 19 -8.17 6.03 -5.19
C PRO A 19 -8.09 6.50 -6.65
N PRO A 20 -7.92 7.80 -6.93
CA PRO A 20 -7.64 8.29 -8.27
C PRO A 20 -6.41 7.59 -8.87
N ILE A 21 -6.50 7.26 -10.16
CA ILE A 21 -5.40 6.69 -10.92
C ILE A 21 -4.94 7.73 -11.94
N LEU A 22 -3.68 8.12 -11.82
CA LEU A 22 -3.02 8.99 -12.78
C LEU A 22 -2.23 8.14 -13.77
N HIS A 23 -2.64 8.17 -15.04
CA HIS A 23 -1.87 7.62 -16.15
C HIS A 23 -1.01 8.72 -16.77
N ILE A 24 0.29 8.52 -16.79
CA ILE A 24 1.22 9.40 -17.50
C ILE A 24 1.90 8.65 -18.64
N ASP A 25 2.20 9.38 -19.71
CA ASP A 25 3.18 8.93 -20.68
C ASP A 25 4.55 8.83 -20.03
N ILE A 26 5.42 7.98 -20.57
CA ILE A 26 6.78 7.78 -20.04
C ILE A 26 7.51 9.12 -20.12
N PRO A 27 7.87 9.74 -18.97
CA PRO A 27 8.58 11.01 -19.00
C PRO A 27 10.04 10.78 -19.42
N ASP A 28 10.63 11.77 -20.08
CA ASP A 28 12.08 11.77 -20.37
C ASP A 28 12.90 11.68 -19.08
N ASP A 29 12.45 12.40 -18.04
CA ASP A 29 13.03 12.36 -16.69
C ASP A 29 11.93 12.30 -15.61
N ALA A 30 11.83 11.15 -14.94
CA ALA A 30 10.85 10.92 -13.89
C ALA A 30 11.06 11.79 -12.64
N SER A 31 12.30 12.20 -12.34
CA SER A 31 12.62 13.03 -11.17
C SER A 31 12.17 14.47 -11.39
N THR A 32 12.43 15.03 -12.57
CA THR A 32 11.97 16.37 -12.97
C THR A 32 10.45 16.40 -12.99
N TRP A 33 9.80 15.40 -13.61
CA TRP A 33 8.34 15.28 -13.57
C TRP A 33 7.81 15.27 -12.14
N ALA A 34 8.42 14.48 -11.25
CA ALA A 34 8.01 14.41 -9.84
C ALA A 34 8.16 15.76 -9.12
N ALA A 35 9.25 16.48 -9.38
CA ALA A 35 9.49 17.81 -8.81
C ALA A 35 8.44 18.84 -9.30
N GLU A 36 8.01 18.76 -10.55
CA GLU A 36 6.98 19.66 -11.09
C GLU A 36 5.59 19.37 -10.52
N HIS A 37 5.26 18.09 -10.29
CA HIS A 37 3.91 17.66 -9.93
C HIS A 37 3.70 17.41 -8.43
N HIS A 38 4.75 17.47 -7.60
CA HIS A 38 4.67 17.11 -6.17
C HIS A 38 3.55 17.81 -5.40
N HIS A 39 3.34 19.12 -5.64
CA HIS A 39 2.29 19.89 -4.97
C HIS A 39 0.90 19.42 -5.39
N ALA A 40 0.64 19.28 -6.69
CA ALA A 40 -0.65 18.83 -7.21
C ALA A 40 -0.98 17.40 -6.73
N LEU A 41 0.01 16.51 -6.72
CA LEU A 41 -0.11 15.15 -6.18
C LEU A 41 -0.41 15.18 -4.68
N ARG A 42 0.23 16.07 -3.91
CA ARG A 42 -0.06 16.23 -2.49
C ARG A 42 -1.49 16.69 -2.25
N THR A 43 -1.99 17.65 -3.02
CA THR A 43 -3.39 18.09 -2.93
C THR A 43 -4.34 16.94 -3.27
N LEU A 44 -4.07 16.19 -4.35
CA LEU A 44 -4.88 15.04 -4.74
C LEU A 44 -4.95 13.98 -3.64
N VAL A 45 -3.81 13.66 -2.99
CA VAL A 45 -3.77 12.72 -1.86
C VAL A 45 -4.50 13.28 -0.64
N THR A 46 -4.40 14.59 -0.37
CA THR A 46 -5.15 15.23 0.72
C THR A 46 -6.67 15.16 0.50
N GLU A 47 -7.14 15.32 -0.74
CA GLU A 47 -8.56 15.26 -1.09
C GLU A 47 -9.12 13.83 -1.08
N HIS A 48 -8.36 12.86 -1.61
CA HIS A 48 -8.86 11.51 -1.84
C HIS A 48 -8.32 10.44 -0.86
N GLY A 49 -7.38 10.80 0.00
CA GLY A 49 -6.71 9.93 0.97
C GLY A 49 -5.57 9.07 0.38
N ALA A 50 -5.59 8.77 -0.92
CA ALA A 50 -4.53 8.09 -1.64
C ALA A 50 -4.65 8.35 -3.15
N ALA A 51 -3.57 8.16 -3.90
CA ALA A 51 -3.56 8.19 -5.37
C ALA A 51 -2.55 7.15 -5.90
N LEU A 52 -2.81 6.62 -7.10
CA LEU A 52 -1.91 5.71 -7.80
C LEU A 52 -1.38 6.36 -9.07
N ILE A 53 -0.06 6.37 -9.25
CA ILE A 53 0.59 6.89 -10.47
C ILE A 53 1.09 5.71 -11.29
N ARG A 54 0.70 5.65 -12.57
CA ARG A 54 1.12 4.64 -13.54
C ARG A 54 1.82 5.32 -14.71
N GLY A 55 2.94 4.76 -15.16
CA GLY A 55 3.68 5.26 -16.33
C GLY A 55 5.10 5.77 -16.06
N LEU A 56 5.47 6.00 -14.78
CA LEU A 56 6.77 6.54 -14.39
C LEU A 56 8.00 5.71 -14.80
N HIS A 57 7.83 4.43 -15.13
CA HIS A 57 8.91 3.54 -15.60
C HIS A 57 10.17 3.56 -14.72
N LEU A 58 9.97 3.47 -13.39
CA LEU A 58 11.07 3.38 -12.43
C LEU A 58 11.80 2.04 -12.62
N ARG A 59 13.10 2.10 -12.95
CA ARG A 59 13.90 0.94 -13.34
C ARG A 59 14.56 0.24 -12.16
N ASP A 60 14.97 1.01 -11.16
CA ASP A 60 15.73 0.53 -10.02
C ASP A 60 15.44 1.35 -8.75
N ALA A 61 16.01 0.91 -7.64
CA ALA A 61 15.81 1.52 -6.33
C ALA A 61 16.42 2.92 -6.21
N ASP A 62 17.47 3.23 -6.97
CA ASP A 62 18.15 4.53 -6.92
C ASP A 62 17.31 5.59 -7.64
N GLN A 63 16.78 5.25 -8.82
CA GLN A 63 15.82 6.09 -9.53
C GLN A 63 14.54 6.29 -8.72
N ALA A 64 14.01 5.21 -8.12
CA ALA A 64 12.84 5.32 -7.25
C ALA A 64 13.12 6.22 -6.04
N GLY A 65 14.25 6.04 -5.35
CA GLY A 65 14.63 6.89 -4.22
C GLY A 65 14.72 8.37 -4.61
N THR A 66 15.32 8.67 -5.76
CA THR A 66 15.40 10.03 -6.31
C THR A 66 14.00 10.63 -6.52
N VAL A 67 13.10 9.90 -7.19
CA VAL A 67 11.71 10.34 -7.42
C VAL A 67 10.96 10.54 -6.11
N LEU A 68 11.09 9.62 -5.14
CA LEU A 68 10.44 9.72 -3.83
C LEU A 68 10.90 10.97 -3.06
N HIS A 69 12.19 11.31 -3.10
CA HIS A 69 12.72 12.54 -2.53
C HIS A 69 12.20 13.81 -3.22
N ARG A 70 11.88 13.76 -4.52
CA ARG A 70 11.24 14.88 -5.22
C ARG A 70 9.77 15.05 -4.85
N LEU A 71 9.06 13.95 -4.62
CA LEU A 71 7.65 13.97 -4.19
C LEU A 71 7.48 14.42 -2.73
N ALA A 72 8.45 14.08 -1.87
CA ALA A 72 8.46 14.46 -0.47
C ALA A 72 9.88 14.88 -0.03
N PRO A 73 10.16 16.21 0.07
CA PRO A 73 11.49 16.71 0.38
C PRO A 73 12.09 16.22 1.71
N ALA A 74 11.24 15.84 2.67
CA ALA A 74 11.65 15.32 3.97
C ALA A 74 11.06 13.92 4.21
N LEU A 75 11.85 12.89 3.96
CA LEU A 75 11.50 11.50 4.28
C LEU A 75 11.84 11.17 5.74
N MET A 76 11.02 10.33 6.37
CA MET A 76 11.18 9.94 7.76
C MET A 76 12.03 8.67 7.88
N THR A 77 12.95 8.66 8.84
CA THR A 77 13.69 7.45 9.21
C THR A 77 12.76 6.44 9.88
N ASP A 78 12.88 5.17 9.51
CA ASP A 78 12.18 4.07 10.19
C ASP A 78 12.67 3.96 11.65
N LYS A 79 11.73 3.95 12.59
CA LYS A 79 11.98 3.89 14.04
C LYS A 79 11.29 2.70 14.70
N GLU A 80 10.49 1.95 13.95
CA GLU A 80 9.69 0.83 14.46
C GLU A 80 9.89 -0.40 13.59
N ALA A 81 11.16 -0.76 13.34
CA ALA A 81 11.52 -1.91 12.53
C ALA A 81 11.02 -3.23 13.18
N PHE A 82 9.78 -3.60 12.87
CA PHE A 82 9.14 -4.83 13.34
C PHE A 82 9.52 -6.04 12.48
N ALA A 83 9.92 -5.78 11.24
CA ALA A 83 10.39 -6.74 10.26
C ALA A 83 11.61 -6.17 9.54
N PRO A 84 12.59 -7.00 9.15
CA PRO A 84 13.78 -6.54 8.45
C PRO A 84 13.42 -5.78 7.18
N ARG A 85 14.13 -4.67 6.96
CA ARG A 85 14.09 -3.87 5.74
C ARG A 85 15.50 -3.54 5.29
N ARG A 86 15.73 -3.56 3.98
CA ARG A 86 16.94 -3.02 3.37
C ARG A 86 16.79 -1.51 3.27
N THR A 87 17.82 -0.76 3.64
CA THR A 87 17.89 0.68 3.37
C THR A 87 18.51 0.90 1.99
N TYR A 88 17.91 1.77 1.17
CA TYR A 88 18.45 2.18 -0.13
C TYR A 88 19.12 3.55 -0.03
N THR A 89 18.34 4.56 0.35
CA THR A 89 18.80 5.93 0.64
C THR A 89 18.16 6.41 1.95
N PRO A 90 18.59 7.53 2.54
CA PRO A 90 17.99 8.03 3.78
C PRO A 90 16.46 8.21 3.67
N GLY A 91 15.71 7.43 4.44
CA GLY A 91 14.24 7.47 4.42
C GLY A 91 13.58 6.62 3.32
N VAL A 92 14.35 5.87 2.53
CA VAL A 92 13.85 4.93 1.52
C VAL A 92 14.27 3.51 1.87
N TYR A 93 13.29 2.64 2.01
CA TYR A 93 13.47 1.27 2.49
C TYR A 93 12.77 0.28 1.56
N SER A 94 13.21 -0.98 1.58
CA SER A 94 12.41 -2.07 1.04
C SER A 94 11.11 -2.22 1.84
N SER A 95 10.09 -2.84 1.25
CA SER A 95 8.96 -3.33 2.02
C SER A 95 9.43 -4.25 3.16
N SER A 96 8.66 -4.30 4.25
CA SER A 96 8.89 -5.25 5.34
C SER A 96 8.98 -6.68 4.79
N ALA A 97 10.04 -7.41 5.15
CA ALA A 97 10.11 -8.84 4.86
C ALA A 97 8.97 -9.57 5.59
N TRP A 98 8.02 -10.12 4.85
CA TRP A 98 6.83 -10.78 5.38
C TRP A 98 6.56 -12.08 4.64
N PRO A 99 6.07 -13.14 5.32
CA PRO A 99 5.71 -14.39 4.66
C PRO A 99 4.67 -14.17 3.55
N GLN A 100 4.96 -14.65 2.34
CA GLN A 100 4.11 -14.43 1.15
C GLN A 100 2.70 -15.04 1.30
N ASN A 101 2.54 -16.03 2.18
CA ASN A 101 1.29 -16.74 2.42
C ASN A 101 0.49 -16.19 3.61
N GLN A 102 0.92 -15.09 4.23
CA GLN A 102 0.23 -14.51 5.39
C GLN A 102 -0.21 -13.07 5.09
N PRO A 103 -1.47 -12.71 5.39
CA PRO A 103 -1.89 -11.32 5.29
C PRO A 103 -1.15 -10.50 6.35
N MET A 104 -0.70 -9.30 5.97
CA MET A 104 -0.26 -8.30 6.94
C MET A 104 -1.49 -7.57 7.47
N CYS A 105 -1.59 -7.48 8.79
CA CYS A 105 -2.66 -6.76 9.47
C CYS A 105 -2.73 -5.30 9.03
N MET A 106 -3.93 -4.72 8.95
CA MET A 106 -4.07 -3.28 8.75
C MET A 106 -3.46 -2.54 9.94
N HIS A 107 -2.59 -1.58 9.65
CA HIS A 107 -1.91 -0.75 10.65
C HIS A 107 -1.58 0.62 10.04
N HIS A 108 -1.29 1.59 10.90
CA HIS A 108 -0.61 2.82 10.49
C HIS A 108 0.89 2.63 10.65
N GLU A 109 1.67 3.12 9.70
CA GLU A 109 3.13 3.07 9.80
C GLU A 109 3.61 3.97 10.95
N LEU A 110 4.60 3.49 11.72
CA LEU A 110 5.20 4.21 12.85
C LEU A 110 4.18 4.67 13.90
N SER A 111 3.12 3.87 14.10
CA SER A 111 1.97 4.22 14.94
C SER A 111 2.28 4.33 16.44
N TYR A 112 3.40 3.77 16.92
CA TYR A 112 3.84 3.88 18.30
C TYR A 112 4.73 5.13 18.54
N THR A 113 5.08 5.88 17.50
CA THR A 113 5.85 7.13 17.63
C THR A 113 4.95 8.31 17.96
N ARG A 114 5.53 9.32 18.65
CA ARG A 114 4.83 10.60 18.92
C ARG A 114 4.54 11.44 17.67
N ARG A 115 5.20 11.15 16.56
CA ARG A 115 5.08 11.90 15.30
C ARG A 115 5.06 10.90 14.14
N PRO A 116 3.93 10.21 13.91
CA PRO A 116 3.80 9.30 12.77
C PRO A 116 3.87 10.08 11.45
N PRO A 117 4.22 9.42 10.32
CA PRO A 117 4.25 10.05 9.02
C PRO A 117 2.85 10.46 8.57
N GLY A 118 2.74 11.68 8.01
CA GLY A 118 1.50 12.18 7.41
C GLY A 118 1.30 11.78 5.95
N LEU A 119 2.28 11.11 5.34
CA LEU A 119 2.25 10.63 3.96
C LEU A 119 3.09 9.36 3.87
N MET A 120 2.58 8.36 3.15
CA MET A 120 3.30 7.15 2.80
C MET A 120 3.44 7.08 1.27
N LEU A 121 4.63 6.73 0.80
CA LEU A 121 4.91 6.59 -0.63
C LEU A 121 5.39 5.15 -0.91
N PHE A 122 4.85 4.54 -1.95
CA PHE A 122 5.25 3.20 -2.40
C PHE A 122 5.71 3.26 -3.86
N ALA A 123 6.75 2.49 -4.18
CA ALA A 123 7.21 2.27 -5.54
C ALA A 123 7.30 0.76 -5.81
N CYS A 124 6.68 0.31 -6.90
CA CYS A 124 6.74 -1.07 -7.35
C CYS A 124 7.77 -1.19 -8.48
N LEU A 125 8.93 -1.78 -8.18
CA LEU A 125 9.98 -2.05 -9.16
C LEU A 125 9.78 -3.40 -9.87
N THR A 126 9.13 -4.35 -9.21
CA THR A 126 8.83 -5.66 -9.76
C THR A 126 7.43 -6.06 -9.32
N ALA A 127 6.50 -6.09 -10.27
CA ALA A 127 5.13 -6.50 -10.00
C ALA A 127 5.08 -8.01 -9.76
N PRO A 128 4.37 -8.48 -8.72
CA PRO A 128 4.15 -9.91 -8.52
C PRO A 128 3.26 -10.47 -9.63
N THR A 129 3.44 -11.76 -9.95
CA THR A 129 2.57 -12.47 -10.92
C THR A 129 1.16 -12.67 -10.38
N THR A 130 1.02 -12.89 -9.06
CA THR A 130 -0.25 -13.09 -8.36
C THR A 130 -0.18 -12.50 -6.96
N GLY A 131 -1.28 -11.93 -6.46
CA GLY A 131 -1.34 -11.36 -5.11
C GLY A 131 -0.39 -10.17 -4.94
N GLY A 132 0.15 -10.00 -3.74
CA GLY A 132 1.16 -8.97 -3.42
C GLY A 132 0.68 -7.51 -3.53
N ALA A 133 -0.62 -7.29 -3.68
CA ALA A 133 -1.20 -5.95 -3.59
C ALA A 133 -1.04 -5.39 -2.18
N THR A 134 -0.65 -4.12 -2.08
CA THR A 134 -0.68 -3.36 -0.83
C THR A 134 -2.10 -2.85 -0.61
N ALA A 135 -2.86 -3.52 0.26
CA ALA A 135 -4.19 -3.07 0.64
C ALA A 135 -4.11 -1.78 1.45
N ILE A 136 -5.01 -0.83 1.13
CA ILE A 136 -5.19 0.41 1.90
C ILE A 136 -6.66 0.55 2.35
N ALA A 137 -6.86 1.23 3.47
CA ALA A 137 -8.19 1.55 3.99
C ALA A 137 -8.27 2.98 4.51
N ASP A 138 -9.46 3.56 4.41
CA ASP A 138 -9.82 4.85 5.01
C ASP A 138 -10.12 4.63 6.50
N ALA A 139 -9.14 4.92 7.35
CA ALA A 139 -9.24 4.71 8.79
C ALA A 139 -10.38 5.54 9.42
N PRO A 140 -10.54 6.85 9.15
CA PRO A 140 -11.71 7.60 9.63
C PRO A 140 -13.05 6.96 9.24
N ARG A 141 -13.19 6.48 7.99
CA ARG A 141 -14.40 5.78 7.56
C ARG A 141 -14.56 4.46 8.30
N PHE A 142 -13.51 3.69 8.49
CA PHE A 142 -13.53 2.46 9.30
C PHE A 142 -14.05 2.75 10.71
N TRP A 143 -13.48 3.74 11.40
CA TRP A 143 -13.88 4.10 12.77
C TRP A 143 -15.34 4.55 12.88
N ARG A 144 -15.88 5.27 11.89
CA ARG A 144 -17.29 5.69 11.87
C ARG A 144 -18.29 4.54 11.77
N HIS A 145 -17.89 3.41 11.18
CA HIS A 145 -18.72 2.21 11.09
C HIS A 145 -18.52 1.29 12.30
N CYS A 146 -17.69 1.69 13.26
CA CYS A 146 -17.56 0.98 14.50
C CYS A 146 -18.77 1.27 15.40
N PRO A 147 -19.47 0.25 15.91
CA PRO A 147 -20.52 0.49 16.89
C PRO A 147 -19.92 1.24 18.09
N PRO A 148 -20.63 2.23 18.67
CA PRO A 148 -20.18 2.88 19.89
C PRO A 148 -19.94 1.79 20.94
N SER A 149 -18.79 1.81 21.60
CA SER A 149 -18.49 0.84 22.65
C SER A 149 -19.58 0.92 23.71
N SER A 150 -20.45 -0.09 23.80
CA SER A 150 -21.28 -0.27 24.99
C SER A 150 -20.29 -0.42 26.15
N SER A 151 -20.35 0.49 27.12
CA SER A 151 -19.40 0.69 28.22
C SER A 151 -19.35 -0.46 29.25
N THR A 152 -19.72 -1.67 28.88
CA THR A 152 -19.71 -2.87 29.72
C THR A 152 -18.94 -4.00 29.03
N ALA A 153 -17.62 -3.85 28.97
CA ALA A 153 -16.74 -4.99 28.75
C ALA A 153 -15.56 -4.88 29.71
N SER A 154 -15.68 -5.54 30.86
CA SER A 154 -14.67 -5.71 31.90
C SER A 154 -13.43 -6.52 31.47
N ASN A 155 -13.12 -6.57 30.17
CA ASN A 155 -11.90 -7.18 29.63
C ASN A 155 -11.52 -6.64 28.22
N GLY A 156 -11.63 -5.33 27.99
CA GLY A 156 -10.84 -4.61 26.98
C GLY A 156 -10.93 -5.09 25.51
N LYS A 157 -11.98 -5.81 25.12
CA LYS A 157 -12.19 -6.34 23.76
C LYS A 157 -13.53 -5.88 23.18
N ALA A 158 -13.70 -4.56 22.99
CA ALA A 158 -14.64 -4.06 21.99
C ALA A 158 -13.87 -3.95 20.68
N GLY A 159 -13.77 -5.06 19.94
CA GLY A 159 -13.01 -5.12 18.69
C GLY A 159 -13.87 -4.71 17.50
N CYS A 160 -13.47 -3.65 16.80
CA CYS A 160 -14.00 -3.35 15.48
C CYS A 160 -13.54 -4.44 14.51
N SER A 161 -14.44 -5.30 14.01
CA SER A 161 -14.08 -6.35 13.06
C SER A 161 -14.11 -5.81 11.63
N PRO A 162 -13.05 -6.01 10.82
CA PRO A 162 -12.99 -5.52 9.44
C PRO A 162 -13.87 -6.27 8.45
N ALA A 163 -14.70 -7.24 8.89
CA ALA A 163 -15.60 -8.02 8.04
C ALA A 163 -16.58 -7.18 7.19
N HIS A 164 -16.77 -5.89 7.49
CA HIS A 164 -17.62 -4.97 6.74
C HIS A 164 -16.87 -3.91 5.90
N THR A 165 -15.55 -4.02 5.76
CA THR A 165 -14.76 -2.98 5.09
C THR A 165 -14.36 -3.39 3.68
N THR A 166 -14.72 -2.55 2.70
CA THR A 166 -14.21 -2.65 1.33
C THR A 166 -12.69 -2.47 1.33
N THR A 167 -11.96 -3.57 1.22
CA THR A 167 -10.53 -3.55 0.92
C THR A 167 -10.35 -2.93 -0.46
N ARG A 168 -9.53 -1.88 -0.57
CA ARG A 168 -9.28 -1.21 -1.85
C ARG A 168 -8.04 -1.83 -2.47
N SER A 169 -8.26 -2.73 -3.42
CA SER A 169 -7.22 -3.33 -4.25
C SER A 169 -7.38 -2.81 -5.67
N ALA A 170 -6.30 -2.34 -6.28
CA ALA A 170 -6.29 -2.11 -7.73
C ALA A 170 -6.26 -3.48 -8.45
N PRO A 171 -7.06 -3.69 -9.51
CA PRO A 171 -7.04 -4.95 -10.25
C PRO A 171 -5.68 -5.15 -10.96
N PRO A 172 -5.21 -6.40 -11.10
CA PRO A 172 -4.06 -6.70 -11.94
C PRO A 172 -4.41 -6.42 -13.41
N THR A 173 -3.47 -5.84 -14.15
CA THR A 173 -3.57 -5.64 -15.60
C THR A 173 -3.47 -6.98 -16.35
N PRO A 174 -4.31 -7.25 -17.36
CA PRO A 174 -4.11 -8.40 -18.24
C PRO A 174 -2.86 -8.19 -19.11
N ARG A 175 -2.06 -9.25 -19.25
CA ARG A 175 -0.89 -9.31 -20.13
C ARG A 175 -1.32 -9.75 -21.53
N PRO A 176 -0.70 -9.25 -22.62
CA PRO A 176 -0.79 -9.91 -23.91
C PRO A 176 -0.13 -11.30 -23.88
N SER A 177 -0.84 -12.28 -24.43
CA SER A 177 -0.49 -13.70 -24.43
C SER A 177 0.81 -13.97 -25.22
N ALA A 178 1.70 -14.79 -24.66
CA ALA A 178 2.81 -15.42 -25.38
C ALA A 178 2.76 -16.95 -25.13
N PRO A 179 3.20 -17.78 -26.09
CA PRO A 179 2.67 -19.12 -26.28
C PRO A 179 3.24 -20.19 -25.35
N THR A 180 2.37 -21.16 -25.10
CA THR A 180 2.53 -22.36 -24.26
C THR A 180 3.39 -23.43 -24.91
N THR A 181 4.31 -24.01 -24.13
CA THR A 181 4.65 -25.45 -24.24
C THR A 181 5.10 -25.97 -22.87
N GLY A 182 4.46 -27.04 -22.40
CA GLY A 182 4.60 -27.62 -21.04
C GLY A 182 5.61 -28.79 -20.94
N PRO A 183 5.33 -29.84 -20.14
CA PRO A 183 5.90 -30.06 -18.80
C PRO A 183 6.39 -31.53 -18.62
N PRO A 184 6.37 -32.23 -17.44
CA PRO A 184 6.53 -31.89 -16.00
C PRO A 184 7.60 -32.76 -15.26
N SER A 185 7.89 -32.48 -13.98
CA SER A 185 8.35 -33.52 -13.01
C SER A 185 7.99 -33.18 -11.56
N ARG A 186 7.72 -34.25 -10.79
CA ARG A 186 6.93 -34.39 -9.54
C ARG A 186 7.74 -34.24 -8.23
N THR A 187 7.02 -33.83 -7.17
CA THR A 187 7.03 -34.26 -5.73
C THR A 187 8.34 -34.12 -4.92
N THR A 188 8.38 -33.54 -3.69
CA THR A 188 8.11 -34.23 -2.38
C THR A 188 8.13 -33.23 -1.18
N ALA A 189 7.45 -33.61 -0.08
CA ALA A 189 7.21 -32.85 1.16
C ALA A 189 8.34 -32.95 2.22
N ALA A 190 8.34 -32.02 3.19
CA ALA A 190 8.91 -32.22 4.54
C ALA A 190 8.22 -31.33 5.60
N ARG A 191 8.19 -31.81 6.85
CA ARG A 191 7.32 -31.40 7.97
C ARG A 191 8.16 -30.89 9.16
N THR A 192 7.70 -29.79 9.80
CA THR A 192 7.89 -29.36 11.23
C THR A 192 9.30 -28.97 11.76
N PRO A 193 9.45 -28.10 12.80
CA PRO A 193 8.58 -27.97 13.99
C PRO A 193 8.07 -26.58 14.40
N SER A 194 6.97 -26.68 15.15
CA SER A 194 6.41 -25.74 16.12
C SER A 194 7.49 -25.10 16.99
N ASN A 195 7.42 -23.78 17.15
CA ASN A 195 7.86 -23.15 18.39
C ASN A 195 6.87 -22.06 18.80
N SER A 196 6.15 -22.38 19.87
CA SER A 196 5.25 -21.51 20.60
C SER A 196 6.05 -20.51 21.42
N SER A 197 6.04 -19.25 21.00
CA SER A 197 6.30 -18.12 21.90
C SER A 197 5.14 -17.15 21.70
N GLY A 198 4.15 -17.26 22.57
CA GLY A 198 2.92 -16.49 22.54
C GLY A 198 3.21 -15.00 22.69
N LYS A 199 3.18 -14.27 21.58
CA LYS A 199 2.70 -12.88 21.54
C LYS A 199 1.23 -12.93 21.09
N PRO A 200 0.36 -12.04 21.57
CA PRO A 200 -1.02 -12.00 21.12
C PRO A 200 -1.02 -11.67 19.62
N THR A 201 -1.16 -12.69 18.79
CA THR A 201 -1.56 -12.52 17.40
C THR A 201 -3.00 -12.04 17.46
N ALA A 202 -3.21 -10.73 17.29
CA ALA A 202 -4.50 -10.28 16.80
C ALA A 202 -4.69 -11.01 15.47
N ALA A 203 -5.53 -12.06 15.47
CA ALA A 203 -5.86 -12.78 14.26
C ALA A 203 -6.48 -11.76 13.31
N CYS A 204 -5.72 -11.40 12.27
CA CYS A 204 -6.24 -10.51 11.26
C CYS A 204 -7.28 -11.28 10.48
N ALA A 205 -8.53 -10.84 10.59
CA ALA A 205 -9.61 -11.43 9.84
C ALA A 205 -9.22 -11.37 8.35
N PRO A 206 -9.27 -12.49 7.62
CA PRO A 206 -8.98 -12.48 6.20
C PRO A 206 -9.96 -11.52 5.50
N ALA A 207 -9.45 -10.67 4.62
CA ALA A 207 -10.31 -9.91 3.73
C ALA A 207 -11.14 -10.91 2.92
N SER A 208 -12.47 -10.86 3.07
CA SER A 208 -13.37 -11.70 2.29
C SER A 208 -13.27 -11.28 0.82
N THR A 209 -12.70 -12.14 -0.02
CA THR A 209 -12.80 -12.02 -1.47
C THR A 209 -14.24 -12.29 -1.89
N ALA A 210 -14.91 -11.28 -2.44
CA ALA A 210 -16.12 -11.53 -3.22
C ALA A 210 -15.73 -12.29 -4.51
N PRO A 211 -16.50 -13.32 -4.92
CA PRO A 211 -16.33 -13.97 -6.22
C PRO A 211 -16.64 -13.00 -7.39
N PRO A 212 -16.18 -13.29 -8.62
CA PRO A 212 -16.03 -12.34 -9.72
C PRO A 212 -17.31 -11.62 -10.16
#